data_AF-A0A9D7P681-F1
#
_entry.id   AF-A0A9D7P681-F1
#
_cell.length_a   1.000
_cell.length_b   1.000
_cell.length_c   1.000
_cell.angle_alpha   90.00
_cell.angle_beta   90.00
_cell.angle_gamma   90.00
#
_symmetry.space_group_name_H-M   'P 1'
#
loop_
_entity.id
_entity.type
_entity.pdbx_description
1 polymer ?
#
loop_
_entity_poly.entity_id
_entity_poly.type
_entity_poly.pdbx_seq_one_letter_code
_entity_poly.pdbx_strand_id
1 'polypeptide(L)'
;MVDAPRVNVLPDRFLLIGYNGGKEAFTAIGNPIPSPLIAGPDPSAAPADQLKQKDGEIVVPDEMRWMVDFDKAVEVGLGFRIDLDDIQSHRGFQRLLAVGIRLNSDEQKSQALIEELFKHHQYGRSGLSLLPQGTPTNNTEDDSSGFSHLDDPDAAFDDYFKSETADLFVKPDEWAKKRDGQWLAELLGIDREVLKKTAHADGTDQIEARAMNIALWPATLGYMMETMLHPVFDTRTVEKTRWFFNNYVSGRGAIPAIRIGKQPYGILPTTAFSRMNWLLSERFRPNAGVFTGPFIGMTELPDLSGFFRRLYGILRKMDEDWKGMAAGVSHVGKAGDAHQLLLDVVGLHPGSVEYYQRYSQSLEQLFNMFNLGGLGGALIAALIAAGYQQIGVQLLNKLGYTGEATPDIINKFFITSQNLLKGPVVDAGEFSETEKIKPSTTDGKNYIEWLIAASHSSLDTLRREQGFKDDKAPGALLYLMLRHALILGYWDTSIRLHRDSGIEISPGVLREPSFIHVQREGRIEREPLESSLQGRSPHHNKSESIGCRFYSHDH
;
A
#
# COMPACT_ATOMS: atom_id res chain seq x y z
N MET A 1 16.92 -40.74 -18.30
CA MET A 1 16.36 -41.54 -17.19
C MET A 1 15.20 -40.76 -16.64
N VAL A 2 14.06 -41.41 -16.42
CA VAL A 2 12.90 -40.80 -15.77
C VAL A 2 12.92 -41.29 -14.33
N ASP A 3 13.20 -40.39 -13.39
CA ASP A 3 13.22 -40.70 -11.96
C ASP A 3 11.80 -40.70 -11.39
N ALA A 4 11.61 -41.30 -10.22
CA ALA A 4 10.38 -41.22 -9.45
C ALA A 4 10.00 -39.76 -9.12
N PRO A 5 8.71 -39.38 -9.17
CA PRO A 5 8.25 -38.10 -8.65
C PRO A 5 8.56 -37.96 -7.16
N ARG A 6 9.27 -36.89 -6.79
CA ARG A 6 9.72 -36.60 -5.42
C ARG A 6 9.31 -35.23 -4.95
N VAL A 7 9.11 -35.10 -3.64
CA VAL A 7 8.80 -33.83 -2.96
C VAL A 7 9.99 -33.44 -2.08
N ASN A 8 10.58 -32.28 -2.36
CA ASN A 8 11.79 -31.79 -1.69
C ASN A 8 11.52 -30.65 -0.68
N VAL A 9 10.32 -30.05 -0.76
CA VAL A 9 9.97 -28.80 -0.07
C VAL A 9 9.03 -29.00 1.12
N LEU A 10 8.74 -30.24 1.50
CA LEU A 10 7.93 -30.51 2.69
C LEU A 10 8.63 -29.99 3.96
N PRO A 11 7.86 -29.69 5.01
CA PRO A 11 8.41 -29.51 6.35
C PRO A 11 9.21 -30.73 6.79
N ASP A 12 10.17 -30.55 7.69
CA ASP A 12 10.90 -31.69 8.27
C ASP A 12 10.02 -32.43 9.29
N ARG A 13 9.08 -31.71 9.91
CA ARG A 13 8.08 -32.23 10.85
C ARG A 13 6.82 -31.37 10.86
N PHE A 14 5.70 -31.99 11.26
CA PHE A 14 4.49 -31.28 11.64
C PHE A 14 4.29 -31.23 13.16
N LEU A 15 3.66 -30.17 13.64
CA LEU A 15 3.11 -30.01 14.98
C LEU A 15 1.59 -29.89 14.86
N LEU A 16 0.83 -30.76 15.52
CA LEU A 16 -0.62 -30.70 15.59
C LEU A 16 -1.06 -30.08 16.91
N ILE A 17 -1.91 -29.06 16.84
CA ILE A 17 -2.44 -28.34 18.02
C ILE A 17 -3.96 -28.34 17.95
N GLY A 18 -4.62 -28.82 19.01
CA GLY A 18 -6.07 -28.79 19.16
C GLY A 18 -6.51 -27.67 20.09
N TYR A 19 -7.60 -26.97 19.74
CA TYR A 19 -8.17 -25.90 20.56
C TYR A 19 -9.63 -26.15 20.92
N ASN A 20 -9.98 -25.79 22.17
CA ASN A 20 -11.35 -25.73 22.68
C ASN A 20 -11.56 -24.46 23.51
N GLY A 21 -12.56 -23.64 23.15
CA GLY A 21 -12.84 -22.38 23.83
C GLY A 21 -11.66 -21.40 23.77
N GLY A 22 -10.89 -21.43 22.69
CA GLY A 22 -9.67 -20.62 22.52
C GLY A 22 -8.48 -21.05 23.36
N LYS A 23 -8.60 -22.14 24.14
CA LYS A 23 -7.49 -22.73 24.90
C LYS A 23 -6.95 -23.95 24.18
N GLU A 24 -5.64 -24.14 24.27
CA GLU A 24 -4.99 -25.35 23.80
C GLU A 24 -5.51 -26.55 24.60
N ALA A 25 -6.07 -27.52 23.90
CA ALA A 25 -6.57 -28.78 24.45
C ALA A 25 -5.48 -29.86 24.42
N PHE A 26 -4.68 -29.90 23.35
CA PHE A 26 -3.51 -30.78 23.23
C PHE A 26 -2.52 -30.23 22.20
N THR A 27 -1.29 -30.71 22.30
CA THR A 27 -0.24 -30.54 21.29
C THR A 27 0.45 -31.89 21.05
N ALA A 28 0.69 -32.23 19.78
CA ALA A 28 1.34 -33.46 19.38
C ALA A 28 2.40 -33.20 18.31
N ILE A 29 3.57 -33.81 18.48
CA ILE A 29 4.71 -33.70 17.55
C ILE A 29 4.71 -34.91 16.62
N GLY A 30 4.73 -34.67 15.31
CA GLY A 30 4.82 -35.72 14.31
C GLY A 30 6.22 -36.31 14.18
N ASN A 31 6.30 -37.49 13.55
CA ASN A 31 7.57 -38.10 13.18
C ASN A 31 8.32 -37.26 12.13
N PRO A 32 9.66 -37.42 11.99
CA PRO A 32 10.41 -36.81 10.89
C PRO A 32 9.83 -37.21 9.53
N ILE A 33 9.75 -36.24 8.62
CA ILE A 33 9.43 -36.48 7.22
C ILE A 33 10.75 -36.73 6.46
N PRO A 34 10.90 -37.86 5.76
CA PRO A 34 12.04 -38.09 4.87
C PRO A 34 12.10 -37.02 3.76
N SER A 35 13.30 -36.53 3.46
CA SER A 35 13.54 -35.59 2.37
C SER A 35 14.70 -36.11 1.51
N PRO A 36 14.49 -36.43 0.21
CA PRO A 36 13.24 -36.30 -0.53
C PRO A 36 12.18 -37.34 -0.12
N LEU A 37 10.90 -37.01 -0.31
CA LEU A 37 9.78 -37.94 -0.15
C LEU A 37 9.27 -38.40 -1.53
N ILE A 38 9.16 -39.70 -1.76
CA ILE A 38 8.60 -40.25 -3.01
C ILE A 38 7.07 -40.08 -3.00
N ALA A 39 6.53 -39.50 -4.06
CA ALA A 39 5.11 -39.17 -4.21
C ALA A 39 4.49 -39.71 -5.51
N GLY A 40 5.21 -40.60 -6.20
CA GLY A 40 4.72 -41.22 -7.43
C GLY A 40 5.55 -42.45 -7.81
N PRO A 41 5.04 -43.24 -8.77
CA PRO A 41 5.71 -44.47 -9.20
C PRO A 41 7.04 -44.16 -9.87
N ASP A 42 8.03 -45.01 -9.61
CA ASP A 42 9.31 -44.99 -10.31
C ASP A 42 9.24 -45.85 -11.59
N PRO A 43 9.27 -45.23 -12.79
CA PRO A 43 9.25 -46.00 -14.03
C PRO A 43 10.58 -46.72 -14.31
N SER A 44 11.66 -46.35 -13.60
CA SER A 44 12.99 -46.95 -13.74
C SER A 44 13.27 -48.05 -12.70
N ALA A 45 12.36 -48.27 -11.73
CA ALA A 45 12.51 -49.32 -10.73
C ALA A 45 12.45 -50.73 -11.34
N ALA A 46 13.07 -51.70 -10.66
CA ALA A 46 13.01 -53.10 -11.08
C ALA A 46 11.55 -53.60 -11.08
N PRO A 47 11.16 -54.55 -11.96
CA PRO A 47 9.77 -55.02 -12.05
C PRO A 47 9.17 -55.56 -10.74
N ALA A 48 10.02 -56.01 -9.81
CA ALA A 48 9.60 -56.42 -8.48
C ALA A 48 9.04 -55.26 -7.64
N ASP A 49 9.57 -54.05 -7.84
CA ASP A 49 9.36 -52.85 -7.02
C ASP A 49 8.49 -51.80 -7.74
N GLN A 50 7.93 -52.13 -8.90
CA GLN A 50 6.98 -51.29 -9.62
C GLN A 50 5.55 -51.47 -9.07
N LEU A 51 4.76 -50.40 -9.18
CA LEU A 51 3.31 -50.45 -8.97
C LEU A 51 2.69 -51.48 -9.91
N LYS A 52 2.07 -52.51 -9.36
CA LYS A 52 1.50 -53.62 -10.16
C LYS A 52 0.20 -54.13 -9.57
N GLN A 53 -0.65 -54.66 -10.45
CA GLN A 53 -1.82 -55.42 -10.02
C GLN A 53 -1.44 -56.90 -9.91
N LYS A 54 -1.69 -57.50 -8.75
CA LYS A 54 -1.48 -58.93 -8.50
C LYS A 54 -2.74 -59.50 -7.85
N ASP A 55 -3.30 -60.53 -8.45
CA ASP A 55 -4.51 -61.23 -7.95
C ASP A 55 -5.72 -60.30 -7.70
N GLY A 56 -5.85 -59.23 -8.49
CA GLY A 56 -6.90 -58.23 -8.37
C GLY A 56 -6.58 -57.06 -7.42
N GLU A 57 -5.54 -57.18 -6.59
CA GLU A 57 -5.10 -56.13 -5.67
C GLU A 57 -3.95 -55.29 -6.24
N ILE A 58 -3.92 -54.00 -5.90
CA ILE A 58 -2.84 -53.08 -6.28
C ILE A 58 -1.72 -53.22 -5.23
N VAL A 59 -0.56 -53.71 -5.66
CA VAL A 59 0.65 -53.77 -4.84
C VAL A 59 1.41 -52.46 -5.02
N VAL A 60 1.43 -51.65 -3.95
CA VAL A 60 2.11 -50.35 -3.89
C VAL A 60 3.53 -50.53 -3.35
N PRO A 61 4.55 -49.95 -3.99
CA PRO A 61 5.94 -50.01 -3.51
C PRO A 61 6.09 -49.39 -2.11
N ASP A 62 7.03 -49.91 -1.31
CA ASP A 62 7.20 -49.51 0.10
C ASP A 62 7.38 -47.99 0.30
N GLU A 63 8.12 -47.33 -0.60
CA GLU A 63 8.35 -45.88 -0.56
C GLU A 63 7.08 -45.05 -0.81
N MET A 64 6.06 -45.64 -1.43
CA MET A 64 4.76 -45.01 -1.71
C MET A 64 3.65 -45.47 -0.76
N ARG A 65 3.90 -46.46 0.12
CA ARG A 65 2.86 -47.03 0.98
C ARG A 65 2.23 -46.00 1.91
N TRP A 66 2.93 -44.93 2.27
CA TRP A 66 2.38 -43.82 3.04
C TRP A 66 1.12 -43.19 2.41
N MET A 67 0.94 -43.29 1.09
CA MET A 67 -0.21 -42.73 0.38
C MET A 67 -1.50 -43.56 0.53
N VAL A 68 -1.36 -44.84 0.90
CA VAL A 68 -2.48 -45.80 0.96
C VAL A 68 -2.61 -46.51 2.31
N ASP A 69 -1.55 -46.48 3.14
CA ASP A 69 -1.48 -47.09 4.46
C ASP A 69 -1.27 -45.98 5.51
N PHE A 70 -2.26 -45.81 6.38
CA PHE A 70 -2.25 -44.77 7.40
C PHE A 70 -1.16 -45.00 8.46
N ASP A 71 -0.87 -46.24 8.84
CA ASP A 71 0.20 -46.53 9.80
C ASP A 71 1.55 -46.14 9.20
N LYS A 72 1.74 -46.39 7.90
CA LYS A 72 2.94 -45.93 7.20
C LYS A 72 2.99 -44.40 7.11
N ALA A 73 1.86 -43.73 6.87
CA ALA A 73 1.77 -42.26 6.89
C ALA A 73 2.19 -41.68 8.24
N VAL A 74 1.73 -42.27 9.35
CA VAL A 74 2.15 -41.88 10.70
C VAL A 74 3.66 -42.12 10.90
N GLU A 75 4.18 -43.26 10.46
CA GLU A 75 5.61 -43.59 10.55
C GLU A 75 6.49 -42.55 9.84
N VAL A 76 6.12 -42.12 8.63
CA VAL A 76 6.88 -41.12 7.84
C VAL A 76 6.52 -39.67 8.14
N GLY A 77 5.75 -39.41 9.21
CA GLY A 77 5.47 -38.04 9.68
C GLY A 77 4.35 -37.29 8.93
N LEU A 78 3.58 -37.96 8.09
CA LEU A 78 2.46 -37.41 7.32
C LEU A 78 1.09 -37.67 7.95
N GLY A 79 1.05 -38.47 9.02
CA GLY A 79 -0.16 -38.77 9.79
C GLY A 79 0.03 -38.55 11.29
N PHE A 80 -1.08 -38.34 11.99
CA PHE A 80 -1.14 -38.24 13.45
C PHE A 80 -2.14 -39.24 14.02
N ARG A 81 -1.74 -39.96 15.07
CA ARG A 81 -2.65 -40.74 15.92
C ARG A 81 -2.65 -40.14 17.32
N ILE A 82 -3.79 -39.62 17.74
CA ILE A 82 -3.97 -38.96 19.04
C ILE A 82 -4.99 -39.76 19.81
N ASP A 83 -4.59 -40.26 20.98
CA ASP A 83 -5.52 -40.90 21.91
C ASP A 83 -6.36 -39.80 22.57
N LEU A 84 -7.68 -39.93 22.43
CA LEU A 84 -8.63 -38.97 22.97
C LEU A 84 -9.13 -39.45 24.32
N ASP A 85 -9.25 -38.54 25.28
CA ASP A 85 -10.00 -38.81 26.51
C ASP A 85 -11.52 -38.79 26.28
N ASP A 86 -12.30 -39.24 27.27
CA ASP A 86 -13.77 -39.27 27.18
C ASP A 86 -14.38 -37.90 26.91
N ILE A 87 -13.81 -36.83 27.46
CA ILE A 87 -14.33 -35.47 27.27
C ILE A 87 -14.05 -35.00 25.84
N GLN A 88 -12.84 -35.22 25.34
CA GLN A 88 -12.40 -34.88 23.99
C GLN A 88 -13.17 -35.67 22.94
N SER A 89 -13.42 -36.96 23.15
CA SER A 89 -14.18 -37.79 22.21
C SER A 89 -15.64 -37.36 22.09
N HIS A 90 -16.29 -36.97 23.19
CA HIS A 90 -17.68 -36.52 23.19
C HIS A 90 -17.86 -35.07 22.74
N ARG A 91 -16.94 -34.17 23.10
CA ARG A 91 -17.06 -32.73 22.79
C ARG A 91 -16.37 -32.33 21.47
N GLY A 92 -15.42 -33.13 21.00
CA GLY A 92 -14.59 -32.81 19.84
C GLY A 92 -13.68 -31.60 20.08
N PHE A 93 -13.21 -31.03 18.97
CA PHE A 93 -12.36 -29.84 18.93
C PHE A 93 -13.01 -28.75 18.09
N GLN A 94 -12.91 -27.50 18.52
CA GLN A 94 -13.39 -26.36 17.72
C GLN A 94 -12.43 -26.01 16.58
N ARG A 95 -11.13 -26.30 16.75
CA ARG A 95 -10.10 -26.03 15.74
C ARG A 95 -8.91 -26.98 15.92
N LEU A 96 -8.40 -27.48 14.80
CA LEU A 96 -7.13 -28.19 14.70
C LEU A 96 -6.18 -27.36 13.81
N LEU A 97 -4.93 -27.21 14.23
CA LEU A 97 -3.87 -26.56 13.47
C LEU A 97 -2.72 -27.54 13.24
N ALA A 98 -2.36 -27.78 11.98
CA ALA A 98 -1.16 -28.54 11.62
C ALA A 98 -0.10 -27.55 11.12
N VAL A 99 0.99 -27.38 11.88
CA VAL A 99 2.06 -26.42 11.60
C VAL A 99 3.29 -27.19 11.14
N GLY A 100 3.68 -26.99 9.89
CA GLY A 100 4.91 -27.54 9.34
C GLY A 100 6.11 -26.68 9.69
N ILE A 101 7.20 -27.29 10.17
CA ILE A 101 8.46 -26.59 10.42
C ILE A 101 9.58 -27.25 9.62
N ARG A 102 10.36 -26.42 8.92
CA ARG A 102 11.61 -26.83 8.27
C ARG A 102 12.78 -26.29 9.08
N LEU A 103 13.60 -27.19 9.61
CA LEU A 103 14.71 -26.94 10.52
C LEU A 103 16.07 -27.25 9.88
N ASN A 104 16.09 -28.10 8.85
CA ASN A 104 17.32 -28.59 8.21
C ASN A 104 17.73 -27.77 6.97
N SER A 105 17.24 -26.54 6.84
CA SER A 105 17.61 -25.63 5.75
C SER A 105 17.99 -24.26 6.31
N ASP A 106 19.16 -23.78 5.92
CA ASP A 106 19.58 -22.39 6.11
C ASP A 106 18.99 -21.50 5.01
N GLU A 107 19.35 -20.23 5.01
CA GLU A 107 18.91 -19.24 4.02
C GLU A 107 19.25 -19.69 2.59
N GLN A 108 20.49 -20.12 2.34
CA GLN A 108 20.96 -20.47 1.01
C GLN A 108 20.27 -21.74 0.47
N LYS A 109 20.10 -22.76 1.31
CA LYS A 109 19.37 -23.98 0.92
C LYS A 109 17.89 -23.68 0.68
N SER A 110 17.27 -22.86 1.51
CA SER A 110 15.86 -22.48 1.36
C SER A 110 15.63 -21.69 0.08
N GLN A 111 16.53 -20.76 -0.23
CA GLN A 111 16.55 -20.03 -1.49
C GLN A 111 16.59 -21.01 -2.67
N ALA A 112 17.58 -21.90 -2.73
CA ALA A 112 17.73 -22.86 -3.83
C ALA A 112 16.49 -23.76 -4.01
N LEU A 113 15.86 -24.20 -2.91
CA LEU A 113 14.66 -25.03 -2.95
C LEU A 113 13.44 -24.29 -3.53
N ILE A 114 13.25 -23.02 -3.16
CA ILE A 114 12.16 -22.20 -3.71
C ILE A 114 12.41 -21.91 -5.19
N GLU A 115 13.65 -21.58 -5.56
CA GLU A 115 14.04 -21.36 -6.95
C GLU A 115 13.80 -22.61 -7.81
N GLU A 116 14.15 -23.79 -7.32
CA GLU A 116 13.88 -25.07 -7.99
C GLU A 116 12.37 -25.33 -8.09
N LEU A 117 11.60 -25.08 -7.02
CA LEU A 117 10.14 -25.21 -7.02
C LEU A 117 9.48 -24.30 -8.08
N PHE A 118 9.91 -23.05 -8.18
CA PHE A 118 9.41 -22.11 -9.18
C PHE A 118 9.77 -22.54 -10.60
N LYS A 119 11.00 -23.00 -10.83
CA LYS A 119 11.40 -23.59 -12.13
C LYS A 119 10.54 -24.80 -12.49
N HIS A 120 10.26 -25.70 -11.55
CA HIS A 120 9.40 -26.85 -11.78
C HIS A 120 7.96 -26.44 -12.14
N HIS A 121 7.42 -25.40 -11.50
CA HIS A 121 6.10 -24.88 -11.88
C HIS A 121 6.12 -24.18 -13.24
N GLN A 122 7.13 -23.38 -13.52
CA GLN A 122 7.28 -22.64 -14.77
C GLN A 122 7.41 -23.56 -15.99
N TYR A 123 8.21 -24.63 -15.88
CA TYR A 123 8.42 -25.60 -16.97
C TYR A 123 7.50 -26.83 -16.87
N GLY A 124 6.65 -26.87 -15.84
CA GLY A 124 5.69 -27.94 -15.60
C GLY A 124 4.29 -27.60 -16.10
N ARG A 125 3.39 -28.58 -16.07
CA ARG A 125 1.99 -28.42 -16.53
C ARG A 125 1.17 -27.43 -15.72
N SER A 126 1.60 -27.08 -14.50
CA SER A 126 0.90 -26.11 -13.68
C SER A 126 1.10 -24.68 -14.18
N GLY A 127 2.24 -24.38 -14.83
CA GLY A 127 2.64 -23.01 -15.09
C GLY A 127 2.98 -22.22 -13.82
N LEU A 128 3.62 -21.08 -14.04
CA LEU A 128 3.89 -20.04 -13.05
C LEU A 128 3.73 -18.69 -13.76
N SER A 129 2.95 -17.78 -13.17
CA SER A 129 2.87 -16.40 -13.65
C SER A 129 2.76 -15.43 -12.47
N LEU A 130 3.10 -14.16 -12.72
CA LEU A 130 2.67 -13.09 -11.83
C LEU A 130 1.21 -12.73 -12.15
N LEU A 131 0.51 -12.16 -11.18
CA LEU A 131 -0.88 -11.72 -11.31
C LEU A 131 -0.96 -10.20 -11.38
N PRO A 132 -1.28 -9.62 -12.55
CA PRO A 132 -1.57 -8.20 -12.67
C PRO A 132 -2.73 -7.78 -11.76
N GLN A 133 -2.68 -6.55 -11.25
CA GLN A 133 -3.77 -5.99 -10.45
C GLN A 133 -5.09 -5.91 -11.24
N GLY A 134 -6.20 -6.11 -10.52
CA GLY A 134 -7.56 -6.14 -11.06
C GLY A 134 -7.86 -7.29 -12.03
N THR A 135 -7.00 -8.31 -12.11
CA THR A 135 -7.28 -9.55 -12.86
C THR A 135 -8.64 -10.15 -12.41
N PRO A 136 -9.61 -10.33 -13.31
CA PRO A 136 -10.92 -10.89 -12.95
C PRO A 136 -10.81 -12.31 -12.39
N THR A 137 -11.48 -12.58 -11.27
CA THR A 137 -11.44 -13.89 -10.59
C THR A 137 -12.53 -14.85 -11.06
N ASN A 138 -13.58 -14.34 -11.73
CA ASN A 138 -14.72 -15.11 -12.19
C ASN A 138 -15.02 -14.79 -13.65
N ASN A 139 -15.63 -15.74 -14.37
CA ASN A 139 -16.23 -15.46 -15.67
C ASN A 139 -17.59 -14.80 -15.44
N THR A 140 -17.85 -13.70 -16.14
CA THR A 140 -19.17 -13.09 -16.28
C THR A 140 -19.68 -13.33 -17.71
N GLU A 141 -20.88 -12.83 -18.03
CA GLU A 141 -21.38 -12.90 -19.42
C GLU A 141 -20.54 -12.03 -20.36
N ASP A 142 -19.98 -10.94 -19.85
CA ASP A 142 -19.24 -9.94 -20.62
C ASP A 142 -17.70 -10.16 -20.60
N ASP A 143 -17.16 -10.74 -19.52
CA ASP A 143 -15.71 -10.89 -19.31
C ASP A 143 -15.30 -12.28 -18.86
N SER A 144 -14.12 -12.72 -19.32
CA SER A 144 -13.51 -13.97 -18.83
C SER A 144 -12.67 -13.72 -17.58
N SER A 145 -12.60 -14.72 -16.70
CA SER A 145 -11.60 -14.76 -15.64
C SER A 145 -10.20 -14.68 -16.24
N GLY A 146 -9.24 -14.11 -15.52
CA GLY A 146 -7.87 -14.06 -16.01
C GLY A 146 -7.15 -15.41 -16.05
N PHE A 147 -7.83 -16.54 -15.83
CA PHE A 147 -7.27 -17.89 -15.89
C PHE A 147 -7.72 -18.63 -17.15
N SER A 148 -6.76 -19.25 -17.84
CA SER A 148 -6.99 -20.23 -18.90
C SER A 148 -6.25 -21.53 -18.56
N HIS A 149 -6.83 -22.68 -18.92
CA HIS A 149 -6.20 -23.98 -18.74
C HIS A 149 -5.10 -24.24 -19.78
N LEU A 150 -5.18 -23.58 -20.93
CA LEU A 150 -4.17 -23.63 -21.98
C LEU A 150 -3.49 -22.26 -22.03
N ASP A 151 -2.17 -22.27 -22.01
CA ASP A 151 -1.40 -21.07 -22.30
C ASP A 151 -1.70 -20.62 -23.74
N ASP A 152 -1.75 -19.31 -23.95
CA ASP A 152 -1.79 -18.74 -25.29
C ASP A 152 -0.44 -19.04 -25.96
N PRO A 153 -0.41 -19.85 -27.04
CA PRO A 153 0.84 -20.24 -27.68
C PRO A 153 1.62 -19.07 -28.25
N ASP A 154 0.93 -18.01 -28.71
CA ASP A 154 1.59 -16.83 -29.27
C ASP A 154 2.20 -15.98 -28.15
N ALA A 155 1.47 -15.76 -27.05
CA ALA A 155 2.02 -15.05 -25.89
C ALA A 155 3.20 -15.80 -25.25
N ALA A 156 3.07 -17.12 -25.08
CA ALA A 156 4.16 -17.96 -24.59
C ALA A 156 5.33 -17.98 -25.58
N PHE A 157 5.09 -17.98 -26.89
CA PHE A 157 6.17 -17.88 -27.85
C PHE A 157 6.88 -16.53 -27.75
N ASP A 158 6.14 -15.45 -27.50
CA ASP A 158 6.70 -14.11 -27.38
C ASP A 158 7.59 -13.97 -26.13
N ASP A 159 7.11 -14.48 -25.00
CA ASP A 159 7.85 -14.50 -23.73
C ASP A 159 9.15 -15.32 -23.81
N TYR A 160 9.17 -16.41 -24.58
CA TYR A 160 10.33 -17.32 -24.65
C TYR A 160 11.24 -17.12 -25.86
N PHE A 161 10.73 -16.61 -26.99
CA PHE A 161 11.41 -16.68 -28.30
C PHE A 161 11.41 -15.41 -29.17
N LYS A 162 10.42 -14.48 -29.11
CA LYS A 162 10.42 -13.29 -30.00
C LYS A 162 11.36 -12.17 -29.57
N SER A 163 11.74 -12.09 -28.31
CA SER A 163 12.61 -11.02 -27.84
C SER A 163 14.07 -11.31 -28.19
N GLU A 164 14.70 -10.49 -29.04
CA GLU A 164 16.16 -10.48 -29.26
C GLU A 164 16.96 -10.24 -27.96
N THR A 165 16.27 -9.91 -26.86
CA THR A 165 16.75 -9.82 -25.48
C THR A 165 15.82 -10.63 -24.55
N ALA A 166 15.84 -11.97 -24.63
CA ALA A 166 14.89 -12.98 -24.10
C ALA A 166 14.45 -12.92 -22.61
N ASP A 167 14.68 -11.83 -21.89
CA ASP A 167 14.26 -11.57 -20.52
C ASP A 167 13.15 -10.51 -20.49
N LEU A 168 12.01 -10.81 -19.87
CA LEU A 168 10.88 -9.89 -19.67
C LEU A 168 11.26 -8.67 -18.83
N PHE A 169 12.30 -8.78 -18.01
CA PHE A 169 12.89 -7.64 -17.34
C PHE A 169 14.41 -7.76 -17.23
N VAL A 170 15.08 -6.62 -17.32
CA VAL A 170 16.50 -6.47 -17.00
C VAL A 170 16.61 -5.91 -15.59
N LYS A 171 17.78 -5.98 -14.95
CA LYS A 171 18.02 -5.33 -13.65
C LYS A 171 18.43 -3.86 -13.83
N PRO A 172 17.54 -2.89 -13.67
CA PRO A 172 17.93 -1.53 -13.32
C PRO A 172 18.30 -1.46 -11.83
N ASP A 173 19.30 -0.64 -11.51
CA ASP A 173 19.57 -0.26 -10.13
C ASP A 173 18.55 0.78 -9.62
N GLU A 174 17.87 1.49 -10.54
CA GLU A 174 16.85 2.50 -10.22
C GLU A 174 15.48 1.86 -9.94
N TRP A 175 14.91 2.13 -8.75
CA TRP A 175 13.59 1.62 -8.35
C TRP A 175 12.47 1.92 -9.35
N ALA A 176 12.51 3.10 -10.01
CA ALA A 176 11.47 3.56 -10.94
C ALA A 176 11.41 2.75 -12.23
N LYS A 177 12.38 1.86 -12.45
CA LYS A 177 12.44 0.97 -13.62
C LYS A 177 12.30 -0.51 -13.22
N LYS A 178 12.30 -0.84 -11.91
CA LYS A 178 12.22 -2.22 -11.41
C LYS A 178 10.83 -2.81 -11.67
N ARG A 179 10.77 -3.83 -12.53
CA ARG A 179 9.54 -4.56 -12.86
C ARG A 179 9.10 -5.48 -11.73
N ASP A 180 7.84 -5.91 -11.77
CA ASP A 180 7.23 -6.70 -10.70
C ASP A 180 7.96 -8.03 -10.46
N GLY A 181 8.49 -8.68 -11.51
CA GLY A 181 9.32 -9.88 -11.37
C GLY A 181 10.59 -9.65 -10.54
N GLN A 182 11.24 -8.50 -10.71
CA GLN A 182 12.40 -8.13 -9.90
C GLN A 182 12.00 -7.83 -8.45
N TRP A 183 10.88 -7.13 -8.23
CA TRP A 183 10.36 -6.87 -6.88
C TRP A 183 10.06 -8.17 -6.13
N LEU A 184 9.40 -9.12 -6.78
CA LEU A 184 9.10 -10.42 -6.21
C LEU A 184 10.39 -11.17 -5.83
N ALA A 185 11.37 -11.23 -6.75
CA ALA A 185 12.63 -11.91 -6.49
C ALA A 185 13.40 -11.31 -5.31
N GLU A 186 13.57 -9.98 -5.30
CA GLU A 186 14.31 -9.26 -4.26
C GLU A 186 13.62 -9.35 -2.88
N LEU A 187 12.27 -9.37 -2.85
CA LEU A 187 11.50 -9.48 -1.61
C LEU A 187 11.45 -10.90 -1.03
N LEU A 188 11.47 -11.92 -1.90
CA LEU A 188 11.57 -13.32 -1.47
C LEU A 188 13.00 -13.76 -1.16
N GLY A 189 14.01 -12.98 -1.58
CA GLY A 189 15.42 -13.34 -1.42
C GLY A 189 15.86 -14.46 -2.38
N ILE A 190 15.31 -14.49 -3.60
CA ILE A 190 15.67 -15.44 -4.64
C ILE A 190 16.41 -14.76 -5.80
N ASP A 191 17.09 -15.55 -6.62
CA ASP A 191 17.72 -15.07 -7.84
C ASP A 191 16.63 -14.62 -8.84
N ARG A 192 16.77 -13.39 -9.33
CA ARG A 192 15.86 -12.81 -10.32
C ARG A 192 15.88 -13.57 -11.63
N GLU A 193 16.98 -14.27 -11.94
CA GLU A 193 17.09 -15.09 -13.16
C GLU A 193 16.00 -16.16 -13.25
N VAL A 194 15.44 -16.58 -12.10
CA VAL A 194 14.31 -17.52 -12.05
C VAL A 194 13.04 -16.95 -12.67
N LEU A 195 12.81 -15.64 -12.57
CA LEU A 195 11.53 -15.03 -12.93
C LEU A 195 11.56 -14.29 -14.28
N LYS A 196 12.72 -14.16 -14.91
CA LYS A 196 12.87 -13.36 -16.14
C LYS A 196 12.02 -13.81 -17.32
N LYS A 197 11.54 -15.04 -17.32
CA LYS A 197 10.64 -15.59 -18.36
C LYS A 197 9.27 -15.97 -17.81
N THR A 198 8.96 -15.54 -16.60
CA THR A 198 7.67 -15.79 -15.97
C THR A 198 6.66 -14.79 -16.52
N ALA A 199 5.55 -15.28 -17.07
CA ALA A 199 4.52 -14.41 -17.64
C ALA A 199 4.12 -13.29 -16.67
N HIS A 200 3.99 -12.07 -17.20
CA HIS A 200 3.71 -10.82 -16.48
C HIS A 200 4.82 -10.35 -15.52
N ALA A 201 6.03 -10.91 -15.59
CA ALA A 201 7.17 -10.42 -14.78
C ALA A 201 7.64 -9.00 -15.17
N ASP A 202 7.29 -8.52 -16.36
CA ASP A 202 7.53 -7.17 -16.87
C ASP A 202 6.53 -6.11 -16.36
N GLY A 203 5.56 -6.55 -15.55
CA GLY A 203 4.54 -5.71 -14.93
C GLY A 203 5.08 -4.48 -14.19
N THR A 204 4.23 -3.47 -14.08
CA THR A 204 4.55 -2.14 -13.53
C THR A 204 3.76 -1.80 -12.26
N ASP A 205 3.05 -2.76 -11.66
CA ASP A 205 2.12 -2.48 -10.55
C ASP A 205 2.83 -1.85 -9.35
N GLN A 206 4.02 -2.35 -9.00
CA GLN A 206 4.81 -1.78 -7.90
C GLN A 206 5.39 -0.40 -8.25
N ILE A 207 5.74 -0.15 -9.51
CA ILE A 207 6.24 1.15 -9.96
C ILE A 207 5.11 2.19 -9.87
N GLU A 208 3.95 1.87 -10.43
CA GLU A 208 2.80 2.75 -10.52
C GLU A 208 2.26 3.13 -9.14
N ALA A 209 2.13 2.15 -8.23
CA ALA A 209 1.69 2.41 -6.86
C ALA A 209 2.62 3.40 -6.13
N ARG A 210 3.94 3.25 -6.29
CA ARG A 210 4.93 4.14 -5.66
C ARG A 210 4.99 5.50 -6.33
N ALA A 211 4.88 5.55 -7.65
CA ALA A 211 4.80 6.81 -8.38
C ALA A 211 3.60 7.63 -7.91
N MET A 212 2.44 6.99 -7.71
CA MET A 212 1.25 7.66 -7.21
C MET A 212 1.39 8.13 -5.76
N ASN A 213 2.01 7.33 -4.88
CA ASN A 213 2.33 7.77 -3.52
C ASN A 213 3.23 9.01 -3.51
N ILE A 214 4.27 9.03 -4.35
CA ILE A 214 5.20 10.17 -4.47
C ILE A 214 4.46 11.41 -4.97
N ALA A 215 3.66 11.26 -6.03
CA ALA A 215 2.97 12.35 -6.69
C ALA A 215 1.87 12.97 -5.81
N LEU A 216 1.13 12.14 -5.06
CA LEU A 216 0.02 12.59 -4.22
C LEU A 216 0.43 12.99 -2.81
N TRP A 217 1.65 12.66 -2.35
CA TRP A 217 2.11 12.99 -0.99
C TRP A 217 1.84 14.46 -0.60
N PRO A 218 2.23 15.48 -1.40
CA PRO A 218 2.08 16.87 -0.99
C PRO A 218 0.62 17.24 -0.72
N ALA A 219 -0.32 16.79 -1.56
CA ALA A 219 -1.75 17.10 -1.43
C ALA A 219 -2.53 16.20 -0.45
N THR A 220 -1.88 15.20 0.14
CA THR A 220 -2.54 14.22 1.03
C THR A 220 -1.89 14.23 2.41
N LEU A 221 -1.06 13.24 2.72
CA LEU A 221 -0.40 13.10 4.02
C LEU A 221 0.56 14.26 4.30
N GLY A 222 1.23 14.78 3.27
CA GLY A 222 2.10 15.95 3.38
C GLY A 222 1.36 17.17 3.93
N TYR A 223 0.31 17.63 3.22
CA TYR A 223 -0.53 18.74 3.67
C TYR A 223 -1.14 18.49 5.07
N MET A 224 -1.60 17.26 5.33
CA MET A 224 -2.14 16.92 6.64
C MET A 224 -1.10 17.09 7.77
N MET A 225 0.14 16.66 7.55
CA MET A 225 1.19 16.72 8.56
C MET A 225 1.80 18.12 8.71
N GLU A 226 2.06 18.80 7.59
CA GLU A 226 2.78 20.07 7.55
C GLU A 226 1.88 21.27 7.87
N THR A 227 0.61 21.22 7.43
CA THR A 227 -0.34 22.33 7.58
C THR A 227 -1.38 22.01 8.65
N MET A 228 -2.14 20.93 8.49
CA MET A 228 -3.29 20.66 9.37
C MET A 228 -2.86 20.24 10.78
N LEU A 229 -1.79 19.46 10.92
CA LEU A 229 -1.27 19.02 12.20
C LEU A 229 -0.12 19.89 12.71
N HIS A 230 0.17 21.03 12.11
CA HIS A 230 1.18 21.93 12.67
C HIS A 230 0.79 22.38 14.09
N PRO A 231 1.71 22.40 15.09
CA PRO A 231 3.14 22.06 15.04
C PRO A 231 3.48 20.66 15.60
N VAL A 232 2.59 19.67 15.44
CA VAL A 232 2.76 18.31 15.99
C VAL A 232 4.03 17.63 15.48
N PHE A 233 4.37 17.82 14.20
CA PHE A 233 5.53 17.20 13.58
C PHE A 233 6.57 18.23 13.17
N ASP A 234 7.84 17.94 13.45
CA ASP A 234 8.95 18.65 12.85
C ASP A 234 9.20 18.19 11.40
N THR A 235 9.88 19.02 10.62
CA THR A 235 10.19 18.72 9.20
C THR A 235 10.88 17.37 9.04
N ARG A 236 11.78 17.01 9.95
CA ARG A 236 12.50 15.73 9.90
C ARG A 236 11.58 14.53 10.08
N THR A 237 10.56 14.63 10.92
CA THR A 237 9.56 13.57 11.12
C THR A 237 8.65 13.45 9.90
N VAL A 238 8.27 14.57 9.28
CA VAL A 238 7.50 14.56 8.02
C VAL A 238 8.29 13.84 6.93
N GLU A 239 9.56 14.18 6.72
CA GLU A 239 10.40 13.53 5.70
C GLU A 239 10.62 12.03 5.95
N LYS A 240 10.84 11.63 7.22
CA LYS A 240 10.93 10.20 7.58
C LYS A 240 9.61 9.46 7.30
N THR A 241 8.48 10.13 7.51
CA THR A 241 7.16 9.57 7.23
C THR A 241 6.92 9.46 5.72
N ARG A 242 7.29 10.49 4.95
CA ARG A 242 7.27 10.47 3.48
C ARG A 242 8.08 9.32 2.94
N TRP A 243 9.30 9.15 3.43
CA TRP A 243 10.16 8.06 3.03
C TRP A 243 9.53 6.70 3.37
N PHE A 244 9.03 6.51 4.59
CA PHE A 244 8.36 5.26 4.97
C PHE A 244 7.15 4.95 4.07
N PHE A 245 6.31 5.94 3.82
CA PHE A 245 5.12 5.82 2.98
C PHE A 245 5.45 5.44 1.54
N ASN A 246 6.43 6.11 0.93
CA ASN A 246 6.81 5.87 -0.46
C ASN A 246 7.46 4.48 -0.67
N ASN A 247 8.03 3.89 0.37
CA ASN A 247 8.80 2.65 0.26
C ASN A 247 8.02 1.43 0.77
N TYR A 248 7.29 1.53 1.88
CA TYR A 248 6.68 0.37 2.55
C TYR A 248 5.15 0.33 2.50
N VAL A 249 4.50 1.41 2.06
CA VAL A 249 3.04 1.46 1.96
C VAL A 249 2.65 1.33 0.48
N SER A 250 1.75 0.41 0.18
CA SER A 250 1.26 0.18 -1.18
C SER A 250 -0.22 -0.15 -1.16
N GLY A 251 -1.01 0.56 -1.98
CA GLY A 251 -2.42 0.24 -2.20
C GLY A 251 -2.64 -1.03 -3.03
N ARG A 252 -1.60 -1.53 -3.70
CA ARG A 252 -1.60 -2.74 -4.55
C ARG A 252 -0.92 -3.95 -3.89
N GLY A 253 -0.70 -3.88 -2.56
CA GLY A 253 0.12 -4.86 -1.84
C GLY A 253 1.63 -4.63 -2.04
N ALA A 254 2.44 -5.08 -1.07
CA ALA A 254 3.88 -4.83 -1.07
C ALA A 254 4.69 -5.85 -1.90
N ILE A 255 4.15 -7.07 -2.07
CA ILE A 255 4.75 -8.15 -2.83
C ILE A 255 3.79 -8.52 -3.96
N PRO A 256 4.24 -8.62 -5.23
CA PRO A 256 3.42 -9.08 -6.34
C PRO A 256 2.78 -10.45 -6.05
N ALA A 257 1.51 -10.60 -6.41
CA ALA A 257 0.82 -11.87 -6.32
C ALA A 257 1.30 -12.80 -7.44
N ILE A 258 1.27 -14.11 -7.18
CA ILE A 258 1.62 -15.15 -8.15
C ILE A 258 0.44 -16.06 -8.41
N ARG A 259 0.45 -16.74 -9.56
CA ARG A 259 -0.45 -17.83 -9.86
C ARG A 259 0.35 -19.10 -10.13
N ILE A 260 -0.08 -20.19 -9.50
CA ILE A 260 0.43 -21.53 -9.78
C ILE A 260 -0.76 -22.39 -10.18
N GLY A 261 -0.79 -22.86 -11.43
CA GLY A 261 -1.97 -23.51 -11.99
C GLY A 261 -3.18 -22.60 -11.93
N LYS A 262 -4.26 -23.14 -11.36
CA LYS A 262 -5.56 -22.47 -11.22
C LYS A 262 -5.68 -21.62 -9.96
N GLN A 263 -4.63 -21.53 -9.14
CA GLN A 263 -4.71 -20.91 -7.82
C GLN A 263 -3.90 -19.60 -7.75
N PRO A 264 -4.55 -18.46 -7.46
CA PRO A 264 -3.85 -17.23 -7.13
C PRO A 264 -3.34 -17.26 -5.68
N TYR A 265 -2.13 -16.75 -5.46
CA TYR A 265 -1.51 -16.61 -4.15
C TYR A 265 -1.10 -15.15 -3.92
N GLY A 266 -1.73 -14.52 -2.93
CA GLY A 266 -1.25 -13.27 -2.35
C GLY A 266 -0.18 -13.55 -1.30
N ILE A 267 0.88 -12.75 -1.27
CA ILE A 267 1.96 -12.88 -0.28
C ILE A 267 1.87 -11.73 0.71
N LEU A 268 1.57 -12.07 1.96
CA LEU A 268 1.47 -11.10 3.07
C LEU A 268 2.56 -11.39 4.11
N PRO A 269 3.63 -10.58 4.15
CA PRO A 269 4.59 -10.64 5.24
C PRO A 269 3.88 -10.34 6.56
N THR A 270 4.02 -11.24 7.54
CA THR A 270 3.40 -11.08 8.84
C THR A 270 4.35 -11.46 9.96
N THR A 271 4.08 -10.95 11.16
CA THR A 271 4.83 -11.26 12.36
C THR A 271 3.90 -11.18 13.57
N ALA A 272 4.35 -11.71 14.71
CA ALA A 272 3.69 -11.47 15.98
C ALA A 272 3.95 -10.03 16.42
N PHE A 273 3.09 -9.08 16.01
CA PHE A 273 3.26 -7.65 16.30
C PHE A 273 3.41 -7.35 17.80
N SER A 274 2.80 -8.15 18.67
CA SER A 274 2.94 -8.03 20.14
C SER A 274 4.32 -8.46 20.68
N ARG A 275 5.18 -9.08 19.85
CA ARG A 275 6.49 -9.62 20.22
C ARG A 275 7.64 -8.97 19.45
N MET A 276 7.43 -7.80 18.84
CA MET A 276 8.45 -7.08 18.08
C MET A 276 9.47 -6.33 18.97
N ASN A 277 9.86 -6.91 20.11
CA ASN A 277 10.81 -6.30 21.04
C ASN A 277 12.20 -6.09 20.41
N TRP A 278 12.51 -6.81 19.34
CA TRP A 278 13.74 -6.63 18.56
C TRP A 278 13.85 -5.22 17.95
N LEU A 279 12.72 -4.56 17.61
CA LEU A 279 12.69 -3.16 17.16
C LEU A 279 13.13 -2.18 18.26
N LEU A 280 12.96 -2.57 19.52
CA LEU A 280 13.35 -1.75 20.67
C LEU A 280 14.85 -1.91 20.99
N SER A 281 15.51 -2.94 20.45
CA SER A 281 16.91 -3.21 20.74
C SER A 281 17.84 -2.16 20.13
N GLU A 282 18.90 -1.80 20.86
CA GLU A 282 19.93 -0.89 20.36
C GLU A 282 20.77 -1.50 19.21
N ARG A 283 20.63 -2.81 18.97
CA ARG A 283 21.28 -3.51 17.86
C ARG A 283 20.50 -3.42 16.56
N PHE A 284 19.22 -3.02 16.62
CA PHE A 284 18.43 -2.83 15.41
C PHE A 284 19.02 -1.69 14.59
N ARG A 285 19.42 -2.01 13.36
CA ARG A 285 19.86 -1.05 12.36
C ARG A 285 18.93 -1.24 11.16
N PRO A 286 18.00 -0.30 10.91
CA PRO A 286 17.16 -0.39 9.73
C PRO A 286 18.05 -0.27 8.49
N ASN A 287 18.01 -1.29 7.63
CA ASN A 287 18.59 -1.23 6.29
C ASN A 287 17.48 -0.84 5.31
N ALA A 288 17.75 0.12 4.41
CA ALA A 288 16.81 0.46 3.34
C ALA A 288 16.56 -0.74 2.39
N GLY A 289 17.49 -1.70 2.33
CA GLY A 289 17.31 -2.96 1.61
C GLY A 289 16.94 -2.75 0.14
N VAL A 290 15.89 -3.45 -0.30
CA VAL A 290 15.30 -3.40 -1.66
C VAL A 290 14.75 -2.00 -2.00
N PHE A 291 14.46 -1.19 -0.99
CA PHE A 291 13.73 0.07 -1.09
C PHE A 291 14.69 1.28 -1.11
N THR A 292 15.23 1.58 -2.28
CA THR A 292 16.16 2.71 -2.52
C THR A 292 15.49 3.90 -3.19
N GLY A 293 14.21 4.18 -2.86
CA GLY A 293 13.47 5.32 -3.40
C GLY A 293 14.16 6.67 -3.09
N PRO A 294 13.92 7.74 -3.89
CA PRO A 294 14.57 9.03 -3.74
C PRO A 294 14.29 9.62 -2.36
N PHE A 295 15.36 10.04 -1.69
CA PHE A 295 15.30 10.98 -0.58
C PHE A 295 15.36 12.39 -1.14
N ILE A 296 14.26 13.12 -1.07
CA ILE A 296 14.30 14.55 -1.39
C ILE A 296 14.99 15.27 -0.22
N GLY A 297 16.22 15.75 -0.44
CA GLY A 297 16.92 16.63 0.50
C GLY A 297 17.78 15.97 1.58
N MET A 298 18.19 14.70 1.45
CA MET A 298 19.18 14.07 2.34
C MET A 298 20.19 13.22 1.55
N THR A 299 21.48 13.44 1.80
CA THR A 299 22.61 12.74 1.15
C THR A 299 22.91 11.36 1.76
N GLU A 300 22.42 11.08 2.97
CA GLU A 300 22.57 9.79 3.67
C GLU A 300 21.27 9.38 4.36
N LEU A 301 21.05 8.07 4.52
CA LEU A 301 19.93 7.51 5.28
C LEU A 301 19.97 8.01 6.73
N PRO A 302 19.00 8.82 7.19
CA PRO A 302 18.98 9.24 8.58
C PRO A 302 18.73 8.03 9.48
N ASP A 303 19.20 8.05 10.73
CA ASP A 303 18.84 6.99 11.69
C ASP A 303 17.31 6.93 11.86
N LEU A 304 16.71 5.84 11.35
CA LEU A 304 15.28 5.56 11.41
C LEU A 304 14.89 4.74 12.65
N SER A 305 15.83 4.31 13.49
CA SER A 305 15.55 3.46 14.66
C SER A 305 14.56 4.14 15.62
N GLY A 306 14.76 5.43 15.90
CA GLY A 306 13.86 6.21 16.74
C GLY A 306 12.48 6.43 16.10
N PHE A 307 12.43 6.56 14.77
CA PHE A 307 11.19 6.68 14.02
C PHE A 307 10.36 5.40 14.10
N PHE A 308 10.96 4.24 13.79
CA PHE A 308 10.28 2.95 13.87
C PHE A 308 9.80 2.60 15.27
N ARG A 309 10.59 2.89 16.31
CA ARG A 309 10.17 2.69 17.71
C ARG A 309 8.92 3.49 18.08
N ARG A 310 8.86 4.77 17.67
CA ARG A 310 7.69 5.63 17.90
C ARG A 310 6.48 5.18 17.07
N LEU A 311 6.69 4.87 15.79
CA LEU A 311 5.64 4.36 14.91
C LEU A 311 5.04 3.07 15.48
N TYR A 312 5.88 2.13 15.92
CA TYR A 312 5.43 0.90 16.58
C TYR A 312 4.57 1.19 17.81
N GLY A 313 4.98 2.13 18.67
CA GLY A 313 4.19 2.55 19.84
C GLY A 313 2.82 3.14 19.48
N ILE A 314 2.73 3.90 18.38
CA ILE A 314 1.46 4.43 17.85
C ILE A 314 0.58 3.30 17.31
N LEU A 315 1.16 2.43 16.47
CA LEU A 315 0.44 1.31 15.87
C LEU A 315 -0.09 0.33 16.92
N ARG A 316 0.61 0.12 18.04
CA ARG A 316 0.13 -0.70 19.16
C ARG A 316 -1.14 -0.12 19.81
N LYS A 317 -1.26 1.21 19.88
CA LYS A 317 -2.48 1.87 20.39
C LYS A 317 -3.63 1.75 19.38
N MET A 318 -3.33 1.91 18.09
CA MET A 318 -4.33 1.75 17.03
C MET A 318 -4.82 0.30 16.89
N ASP A 319 -3.95 -0.69 17.15
CA ASP A 319 -4.30 -2.12 17.17
C ASP A 319 -5.41 -2.43 18.19
N GLU A 320 -5.44 -1.74 19.34
CA GLU A 320 -6.52 -1.89 20.32
C GLU A 320 -7.86 -1.38 19.77
N ASP A 321 -7.84 -0.21 19.13
CA ASP A 321 -9.02 0.39 18.53
C ASP A 321 -9.55 -0.50 17.36
N TRP A 322 -8.65 -0.98 16.49
CA TRP A 322 -8.99 -1.88 15.38
C TRP A 322 -9.52 -3.23 15.84
N LYS A 323 -8.98 -3.82 16.93
CA LYS A 323 -9.53 -5.04 17.52
C LYS A 323 -10.96 -4.87 17.98
N GLY A 324 -11.29 -3.71 18.56
CA GLY A 324 -12.66 -3.36 18.91
C GLY A 324 -13.57 -3.29 17.68
N MET A 325 -13.11 -2.62 16.62
CA MET A 325 -13.87 -2.50 15.37
C MET A 325 -14.05 -3.83 14.64
N ALA A 326 -13.03 -4.69 14.64
CA ALA A 326 -13.05 -5.99 13.96
C ALA A 326 -14.14 -6.92 14.51
N ALA A 327 -14.47 -6.82 15.80
CA ALA A 327 -15.59 -7.58 16.39
C ALA A 327 -16.96 -7.19 15.79
N GLY A 328 -17.06 -5.98 15.24
CA GLY A 328 -18.27 -5.48 14.57
C GLY A 328 -18.48 -6.06 13.18
N VAL A 329 -17.45 -6.57 12.51
CA VAL A 329 -17.52 -7.06 11.12
C VAL A 329 -18.45 -8.27 11.03
N SER A 330 -19.30 -8.31 9.99
CA SER A 330 -20.17 -9.45 9.71
C SER A 330 -19.35 -10.59 9.09
N HIS A 331 -19.58 -11.82 9.53
CA HIS A 331 -18.90 -13.01 9.02
C HIS A 331 -19.80 -14.24 9.13
N VAL A 332 -19.51 -15.27 8.33
CA VAL A 332 -20.22 -16.55 8.41
C VAL A 332 -20.05 -17.15 9.81
N GLY A 333 -21.15 -17.60 10.41
CA GLY A 333 -21.19 -18.17 11.75
C GLY A 333 -21.33 -17.14 12.89
N LYS A 334 -21.45 -15.84 12.59
CA LYS A 334 -21.84 -14.83 13.59
C LYS A 334 -23.30 -15.07 14.01
N ALA A 335 -23.60 -14.86 15.29
CA ALA A 335 -24.98 -14.96 15.79
C ALA A 335 -25.82 -13.78 15.28
N GLY A 336 -27.06 -14.04 14.86
CA GLY A 336 -27.98 -13.02 14.34
C GLY A 336 -28.93 -13.57 13.28
N ASP A 337 -29.62 -12.68 12.58
CA ASP A 337 -30.41 -13.05 11.40
C ASP A 337 -29.47 -13.46 10.26
N ALA A 338 -29.56 -14.72 9.85
CA ALA A 338 -28.70 -15.28 8.81
C ALA A 338 -28.85 -14.57 7.45
N HIS A 339 -30.04 -14.07 7.11
CA HIS A 339 -30.27 -13.37 5.84
C HIS A 339 -29.61 -12.00 5.85
N GLN A 340 -29.80 -11.22 6.92
CA GLN A 340 -29.14 -9.92 7.05
C GLN A 340 -27.62 -10.08 7.11
N LEU A 341 -27.11 -11.07 7.86
CA LEU A 341 -25.68 -11.34 7.92
C LEU A 341 -25.09 -11.70 6.56
N LEU A 342 -25.82 -12.48 5.75
CA LEU A 342 -25.38 -12.79 4.40
C LEU A 342 -25.30 -11.52 3.53
N LEU A 343 -26.31 -10.65 3.59
CA LEU A 343 -26.31 -9.37 2.86
C LEU A 343 -25.17 -8.47 3.32
N ASP A 344 -24.94 -8.36 4.64
CA ASP A 344 -23.85 -7.57 5.19
C ASP A 344 -22.48 -8.10 4.75
N VAL A 345 -22.29 -9.43 4.74
CA VAL A 345 -21.06 -10.09 4.29
C VAL A 345 -20.80 -9.82 2.80
N VAL A 346 -21.84 -9.93 1.97
CA VAL A 346 -21.74 -9.64 0.53
C VAL A 346 -21.49 -8.15 0.26
N GLY A 347 -21.99 -7.27 1.13
CA GLY A 347 -21.74 -5.83 1.07
C GLY A 347 -20.36 -5.38 1.58
N LEU A 348 -19.51 -6.30 2.07
CA LEU A 348 -18.15 -5.95 2.47
C LEU A 348 -17.28 -5.69 1.24
N HIS A 349 -16.83 -4.44 1.09
CA HIS A 349 -15.86 -4.08 0.05
C HIS A 349 -14.42 -4.14 0.60
N PRO A 350 -13.45 -4.71 -0.14
CA PRO A 350 -12.05 -4.74 0.25
C PRO A 350 -11.34 -3.39 0.14
N GLY A 351 -11.99 -2.39 -0.47
CA GLY A 351 -11.49 -1.03 -0.64
C GLY A 351 -12.60 0.01 -0.61
N SER A 352 -12.23 1.28 -0.73
CA SER A 352 -13.18 2.40 -0.74
C SER A 352 -13.94 2.46 -2.06
N VAL A 353 -15.27 2.41 -1.99
CA VAL A 353 -16.17 2.50 -3.17
C VAL A 353 -16.96 3.80 -3.24
N GLU A 354 -17.13 4.50 -2.12
CA GLU A 354 -17.77 5.80 -2.05
C GLU A 354 -16.85 6.83 -1.40
N TYR A 355 -16.88 8.04 -1.93
CA TYR A 355 -16.02 9.14 -1.49
C TYR A 355 -16.89 10.32 -1.09
N TYR A 356 -16.60 10.91 0.06
CA TYR A 356 -17.37 12.01 0.62
C TYR A 356 -16.46 13.18 0.96
N GLN A 357 -16.95 14.39 0.75
CA GLN A 357 -16.30 15.62 1.19
C GLN A 357 -17.08 16.29 2.30
N ARG A 358 -16.35 16.98 3.19
CA ARG A 358 -16.92 17.85 4.22
C ARG A 358 -16.26 19.22 4.12
N TYR A 359 -17.08 20.25 4.18
CA TYR A 359 -16.58 21.61 4.33
C TYR A 359 -16.15 21.85 5.76
N SER A 360 -15.11 22.66 5.94
CA SER A 360 -14.69 23.14 7.25
C SER A 360 -14.63 24.65 7.27
N GLN A 361 -14.88 25.23 8.44
CA GLN A 361 -14.69 26.65 8.72
C GLN A 361 -13.67 26.82 9.84
N SER A 362 -12.84 27.86 9.77
CA SER A 362 -11.88 28.12 10.83
C SER A 362 -12.55 28.79 12.04
N LEU A 363 -11.99 28.55 13.23
CA LEU A 363 -12.38 29.28 14.44
C LEU A 363 -12.29 30.78 14.24
N GLU A 364 -11.24 31.26 13.58
CA GLU A 364 -11.01 32.68 13.32
C GLU A 364 -12.11 33.28 12.42
N GLN A 365 -12.50 32.56 11.36
CA GLN A 365 -13.59 32.98 10.47
C GLN A 365 -14.92 33.04 11.23
N LEU A 366 -15.27 31.99 11.96
CA LEU A 366 -16.51 31.95 12.74
C LEU A 366 -16.51 33.04 13.80
N PHE A 367 -15.42 33.18 14.54
CA PHE A 367 -15.28 34.23 15.55
C PHE A 367 -15.51 35.61 14.93
N ASN A 368 -14.84 35.95 13.82
CA ASN A 368 -15.00 37.25 13.16
C ASN A 368 -16.45 37.49 12.69
N MET A 369 -17.09 36.46 12.13
CA MET A 369 -18.49 36.53 11.67
C MET A 369 -19.46 36.77 12.83
N PHE A 370 -19.35 36.02 13.93
CA PHE A 370 -20.19 36.22 15.12
C PHE A 370 -19.86 37.50 15.88
N ASN A 371 -18.60 37.90 15.90
CA ASN A 371 -18.15 39.11 16.57
C ASN A 371 -18.66 40.37 15.87
N LEU A 372 -18.91 40.35 14.56
CA LEU A 372 -19.60 41.43 13.86
C LEU A 372 -20.98 41.74 14.46
N GLY A 373 -21.68 40.71 14.96
CA GLY A 373 -22.94 40.83 15.69
C GLY A 373 -22.80 40.94 17.21
N GLY A 374 -21.59 41.10 17.76
CA GLY A 374 -21.32 41.16 19.20
C GLY A 374 -21.38 39.79 19.93
N LEU A 375 -21.48 38.68 19.20
CA LEU A 375 -21.65 37.33 19.75
C LEU A 375 -20.37 36.48 19.76
N GLY A 376 -19.21 37.06 19.42
CA GLY A 376 -17.94 36.34 19.37
C GLY A 376 -17.56 35.67 20.69
N GLY A 377 -17.77 36.36 21.82
CA GLY A 377 -17.52 35.80 23.15
C GLY A 377 -18.46 34.64 23.51
N ALA A 378 -19.73 34.69 23.08
CA ALA A 378 -20.70 33.63 23.30
C ALA A 378 -20.34 32.35 22.53
N LEU A 379 -19.84 32.49 21.29
CA LEU A 379 -19.30 31.37 20.52
C LEU A 379 -18.15 30.67 21.25
N ILE A 380 -17.17 31.43 21.74
CA ILE A 380 -16.02 30.87 22.48
C ILE A 380 -16.50 30.14 23.74
N ALA A 381 -17.41 30.74 24.51
CA ALA A 381 -17.98 30.10 25.70
C ALA A 381 -18.69 28.78 25.38
N ALA A 382 -19.48 28.74 24.29
CA ALA A 382 -20.17 27.53 23.85
C ALA A 382 -19.19 26.42 23.43
N LEU A 383 -18.12 26.76 22.71
CA LEU A 383 -17.09 25.81 22.29
C LEU A 383 -16.32 25.20 23.48
N ILE A 384 -15.99 26.04 24.47
CA ILE A 384 -15.37 25.58 25.72
C ILE A 384 -16.31 24.64 26.47
N ALA A 385 -17.60 25.01 26.60
CA ALA A 385 -18.60 24.18 27.28
C ALA A 385 -18.82 22.84 26.58
N ALA A 386 -18.74 22.80 25.25
CA ALA A 386 -18.86 21.57 24.46
C ALA A 386 -17.60 20.68 24.51
N GLY A 387 -16.47 21.17 25.06
CA GLY A 387 -15.22 20.41 25.16
C GLY A 387 -14.60 20.05 23.80
N TYR A 388 -14.99 20.74 22.71
CA TYR A 388 -14.63 20.32 21.35
C TYR A 388 -13.11 20.21 21.14
N GLN A 389 -12.36 21.24 21.52
CA GLN A 389 -10.90 21.24 21.39
C GLN A 389 -10.24 20.21 22.31
N GLN A 390 -10.83 19.98 23.50
CA GLN A 390 -10.27 19.05 24.48
C GLN A 390 -10.28 17.61 23.96
N ILE A 391 -11.31 17.18 23.24
CA ILE A 391 -11.39 15.83 22.67
C ILE A 391 -10.24 15.60 21.67
N GLY A 392 -9.98 16.57 20.79
CA GLY A 392 -8.88 16.49 19.82
C GLY A 392 -7.51 16.46 20.51
N VAL A 393 -7.30 17.32 21.50
CA VAL A 393 -6.05 17.34 22.29
C VAL A 393 -5.86 16.04 23.06
N GLN A 394 -6.91 15.49 23.67
CA GLN A 394 -6.85 14.20 24.39
C GLN A 394 -6.47 13.05 23.46
N LEU A 395 -7.01 13.02 22.24
CA LEU A 395 -6.62 12.02 21.24
C LEU A 395 -5.14 12.15 20.86
N LEU A 396 -4.66 13.36 20.59
CA LEU A 396 -3.25 13.59 20.28
C LEU A 396 -2.34 13.21 21.46
N ASN A 397 -2.73 13.52 22.69
CA ASN A 397 -2.02 13.11 23.91
C ASN A 397 -1.99 11.58 24.05
N LYS A 398 -3.12 10.88 23.79
CA LYS A 398 -3.17 9.40 23.73
C LYS A 398 -2.15 8.89 22.72
N LEU A 399 -2.03 9.54 21.55
CA LEU A 399 -1.09 9.16 20.50
C LEU A 399 0.36 9.56 20.78
N GLY A 400 0.62 10.45 21.75
CA GLY A 400 1.95 10.79 22.26
C GLY A 400 2.40 12.22 21.99
N TYR A 401 1.52 13.11 21.52
CA TYR A 401 1.82 14.54 21.48
C TYR A 401 1.88 15.09 22.90
N THR A 402 2.89 15.93 23.18
CA THR A 402 3.12 16.54 24.50
C THR A 402 3.36 18.05 24.40
N GLY A 403 3.18 18.63 23.21
CA GLY A 403 3.35 20.05 23.01
C GLY A 403 2.17 20.85 23.59
N GLU A 404 2.44 22.09 23.98
CA GLU A 404 1.44 23.01 24.53
C GLU A 404 0.61 23.72 23.44
N ALA A 405 1.10 23.71 22.19
CA ALA A 405 0.45 24.38 21.09
C ALA A 405 -0.74 23.56 20.56
N THR A 406 -1.89 24.21 20.39
CA THR A 406 -3.07 23.60 19.76
C THR A 406 -2.86 23.47 18.25
N PRO A 407 -2.94 22.26 17.67
CA PRO A 407 -2.74 22.09 16.24
C PRO A 407 -3.83 22.72 15.38
N ASP A 408 -3.48 23.16 14.17
CA ASP A 408 -4.35 23.96 13.31
C ASP A 408 -5.67 23.26 12.97
N ILE A 409 -5.69 21.93 12.81
CA ILE A 409 -6.89 21.12 12.56
C ILE A 409 -7.92 21.22 13.70
N ILE A 410 -7.48 21.41 14.95
CA ILE A 410 -8.38 21.56 16.10
C ILE A 410 -9.16 22.87 16.00
N ASN A 411 -8.63 23.86 15.27
CA ASN A 411 -9.30 25.11 14.96
C ASN A 411 -10.13 25.06 13.68
N LYS A 412 -10.35 23.87 13.08
CA LYS A 412 -11.24 23.65 11.94
C LYS A 412 -12.50 22.92 12.40
N PHE A 413 -13.65 23.51 12.08
CA PHE A 413 -14.97 22.96 12.38
C PHE A 413 -15.56 22.36 11.12
N PHE A 414 -15.61 21.03 11.09
CA PHE A 414 -16.19 20.29 9.97
C PHE A 414 -17.71 20.25 10.11
N ILE A 415 -18.41 20.61 9.04
CA ILE A 415 -19.87 20.51 8.99
C ILE A 415 -20.25 19.02 9.07
N THR A 416 -21.25 18.70 9.89
CA THR A 416 -21.70 17.32 10.13
C THR A 416 -22.27 16.66 8.88
N SER A 417 -22.93 17.44 8.01
CA SER A 417 -23.40 16.98 6.72
C SER A 417 -22.23 16.62 5.81
N GLN A 418 -22.27 15.42 5.23
CA GLN A 418 -21.31 14.96 4.23
C GLN A 418 -21.92 15.06 2.83
N ASN A 419 -21.09 15.42 1.85
CA ASN A 419 -21.49 15.51 0.45
C ASN A 419 -20.84 14.37 -0.32
N LEU A 420 -21.64 13.53 -0.98
CA LEU A 420 -21.12 12.51 -1.88
C LEU A 420 -20.37 13.17 -3.04
N LEU A 421 -19.14 12.74 -3.27
CA LEU A 421 -18.36 13.15 -4.42
C LEU A 421 -18.89 12.39 -5.65
N LYS A 422 -19.67 13.10 -6.47
CA LYS A 422 -20.27 12.57 -7.71
C LYS A 422 -19.35 12.70 -8.94
N GLY A 423 -18.22 13.37 -8.79
CA GLY A 423 -17.23 13.51 -9.86
C GLY A 423 -16.45 12.21 -10.09
N PRO A 424 -15.81 12.05 -11.26
CA PRO A 424 -14.96 10.90 -11.51
C PRO A 424 -13.76 10.89 -10.55
N VAL A 425 -13.33 9.71 -10.11
CA VAL A 425 -12.16 9.61 -9.22
C VAL A 425 -10.85 9.69 -10.01
N VAL A 426 -10.74 8.96 -11.11
CA VAL A 426 -9.53 8.91 -11.97
C VAL A 426 -9.79 9.62 -13.30
N ASP A 427 -10.79 9.18 -14.06
CA ASP A 427 -11.17 9.78 -15.33
C ASP A 427 -12.67 9.57 -15.57
N ALA A 428 -13.24 10.26 -16.57
CA ALA A 428 -14.64 10.10 -16.92
C ALA A 428 -14.95 8.69 -17.47
N GLY A 429 -15.85 7.98 -16.78
CA GLY A 429 -16.29 6.63 -17.14
C GLY A 429 -16.18 5.68 -15.96
N GLU A 430 -16.25 4.39 -16.25
CA GLU A 430 -16.00 3.33 -15.27
C GLU A 430 -14.50 3.18 -15.01
N PHE A 431 -14.15 2.64 -13.85
CA PHE A 431 -12.77 2.30 -13.53
C PHE A 431 -12.27 1.20 -14.46
N SER A 432 -11.02 1.33 -14.91
CA SER A 432 -10.35 0.33 -15.72
C SER A 432 -8.88 0.23 -15.32
N GLU A 433 -8.35 -0.98 -15.34
CA GLU A 433 -6.91 -1.25 -15.15
C GLU A 433 -6.14 -1.25 -16.49
N THR A 434 -6.84 -1.27 -17.63
CA THR A 434 -6.22 -1.40 -18.96
C THR A 434 -6.40 -0.16 -19.82
N GLU A 435 -7.53 0.54 -19.67
CA GLU A 435 -7.81 1.75 -20.44
C GLU A 435 -6.96 2.91 -19.94
N LYS A 436 -6.36 3.62 -20.89
CA LYS A 436 -5.56 4.81 -20.58
C LYS A 436 -6.48 6.00 -20.28
N ILE A 437 -5.96 6.94 -19.48
CA ILE A 437 -6.61 8.23 -19.27
C ILE A 437 -6.84 8.92 -20.62
N LYS A 438 -8.06 9.37 -20.84
CA LYS A 438 -8.49 9.95 -22.12
C LYS A 438 -7.78 11.29 -22.37
N PRO A 439 -7.46 11.61 -23.64
CA PRO A 439 -6.94 12.92 -24.01
C PRO A 439 -7.88 14.07 -23.63
N SER A 440 -7.39 14.99 -22.80
CA SER A 440 -8.13 16.16 -22.28
C SER A 440 -7.66 17.48 -22.88
N THR A 441 -6.52 17.54 -23.58
CA THR A 441 -5.96 18.77 -24.15
C THR A 441 -6.22 18.90 -25.66
N THR A 442 -6.06 20.13 -26.18
CA THR A 442 -6.24 20.41 -27.62
C THR A 442 -5.19 19.74 -28.51
N ASP A 443 -4.01 19.41 -27.96
CA ASP A 443 -2.92 18.69 -28.62
C ASP A 443 -2.97 17.16 -28.42
N GLY A 444 -4.07 16.63 -27.85
CA GLY A 444 -4.30 15.20 -27.74
C GLY A 444 -3.60 14.50 -26.58
N LYS A 445 -3.08 15.24 -25.60
CA LYS A 445 -2.50 14.71 -24.36
C LYS A 445 -3.56 14.49 -23.28
N ASN A 446 -3.27 13.56 -22.38
CA ASN A 446 -4.04 13.41 -21.14
C ASN A 446 -3.61 14.45 -20.09
N TYR A 447 -4.37 14.56 -19.00
CA TYR A 447 -4.12 15.58 -18.01
C TYR A 447 -2.84 15.35 -17.19
N ILE A 448 -2.34 14.11 -17.05
CA ILE A 448 -1.06 13.84 -16.37
C ILE A 448 0.10 14.32 -17.24
N GLU A 449 0.07 14.03 -18.54
CA GLU A 449 1.05 14.55 -19.51
C GLU A 449 1.05 16.08 -19.54
N TRP A 450 -0.13 16.70 -19.50
CA TRP A 450 -0.26 18.16 -19.39
C TRP A 450 0.34 18.69 -18.08
N LEU A 451 0.06 18.05 -16.94
CA LEU A 451 0.60 18.46 -15.63
C LEU A 451 2.14 18.39 -15.62
N ILE A 452 2.72 17.33 -16.19
CA ILE A 452 4.18 17.19 -16.35
C ILE A 452 4.72 18.34 -17.21
N ALA A 453 4.15 18.58 -18.39
CA ALA A 453 4.60 19.66 -19.28
C ALA A 453 4.45 21.06 -18.65
N ALA A 454 3.35 21.29 -17.94
CA ALA A 454 3.09 22.55 -17.22
C ALA A 454 4.10 22.76 -16.09
N SER A 455 4.44 21.70 -15.34
CA SER A 455 5.44 21.75 -14.26
C SER A 455 6.87 22.04 -14.73
N HIS A 456 7.18 21.81 -16.02
CA HIS A 456 8.47 22.16 -16.60
C HIS A 456 8.51 23.57 -17.22
N SER A 457 7.34 24.21 -17.40
CA SER A 457 7.24 25.48 -18.13
C SER A 457 6.91 26.66 -17.24
N SER A 458 5.78 26.64 -16.52
CA SER A 458 5.33 27.77 -15.71
C SER A 458 4.29 27.40 -14.65
N LEU A 459 4.47 27.93 -13.44
CA LEU A 459 3.46 27.87 -12.38
C LEU A 459 2.15 28.56 -12.80
N ASP A 460 2.21 29.62 -13.61
CA ASP A 460 1.01 30.29 -14.11
C ASP A 460 0.20 29.39 -15.05
N THR A 461 0.85 28.53 -15.84
CA THR A 461 0.16 27.55 -16.69
C THR A 461 -0.63 26.57 -15.83
N LEU A 462 -0.04 26.07 -14.74
CA LEU A 462 -0.76 25.24 -13.76
C LEU A 462 -1.94 25.98 -13.13
N ARG A 463 -1.75 27.24 -12.72
CA ARG A 463 -2.81 28.04 -12.06
C ARG A 463 -3.96 28.39 -13.01
N ARG A 464 -3.66 28.74 -14.25
CA ARG A 464 -4.66 29.19 -15.23
C ARG A 464 -5.35 28.05 -15.98
N GLU A 465 -4.82 26.83 -15.90
CA GLU A 465 -5.44 25.62 -16.48
C GLU A 465 -5.69 25.77 -17.99
N GLN A 466 -4.73 26.37 -18.70
CA GLN A 466 -4.84 26.66 -20.14
C GLN A 466 -4.49 25.45 -21.01
N GLY A 467 -5.18 25.30 -22.14
CA GLY A 467 -4.87 24.27 -23.15
C GLY A 467 -5.71 23.00 -23.07
N PHE A 468 -6.72 22.97 -22.19
CA PHE A 468 -7.73 21.91 -22.20
C PHE A 468 -8.75 22.10 -23.32
N LYS A 469 -9.34 21.01 -23.78
CA LYS A 469 -10.44 21.04 -24.75
C LYS A 469 -11.61 21.86 -24.19
N ASP A 470 -12.23 22.67 -25.05
CA ASP A 470 -13.37 23.52 -24.73
C ASP A 470 -13.14 24.46 -23.52
N ASP A 471 -11.88 24.82 -23.25
CA ASP A 471 -11.46 25.60 -22.09
C ASP A 471 -11.97 25.01 -20.75
N LYS A 472 -12.13 23.69 -20.68
CA LYS A 472 -12.67 22.98 -19.52
C LYS A 472 -11.65 22.04 -18.90
N ALA A 473 -11.15 22.43 -17.72
CA ALA A 473 -10.28 21.58 -16.94
C ALA A 473 -10.98 20.27 -16.51
N PRO A 474 -10.24 19.15 -16.38
CA PRO A 474 -10.78 17.90 -15.89
C PRO A 474 -11.38 18.04 -14.48
N GLY A 475 -12.55 17.45 -14.26
CA GLY A 475 -13.21 17.41 -12.95
C GLY A 475 -12.84 16.18 -12.10
N ALA A 476 -11.85 15.39 -12.53
CA ALA A 476 -11.48 14.16 -11.85
C ALA A 476 -10.72 14.44 -10.55
N LEU A 477 -11.02 13.67 -9.49
CA LEU A 477 -10.36 13.84 -8.19
C LEU A 477 -8.83 13.70 -8.31
N LEU A 478 -8.35 12.73 -9.09
CA LEU A 478 -6.93 12.53 -9.33
C LEU A 478 -6.27 13.77 -9.96
N TYR A 479 -6.91 14.39 -10.96
CA TYR A 479 -6.40 15.64 -11.55
C TYR A 479 -6.31 16.77 -10.52
N LEU A 480 -7.38 16.99 -9.75
CA LEU A 480 -7.44 18.05 -8.73
C LEU A 480 -6.33 17.87 -7.69
N MET A 481 -6.12 16.63 -7.23
CA MET A 481 -5.12 16.30 -6.23
C MET A 481 -3.69 16.39 -6.77
N LEU A 482 -3.42 15.91 -7.98
CA LEU A 482 -2.09 16.03 -8.61
C LEU A 482 -1.73 17.49 -8.92
N ARG A 483 -2.69 18.28 -9.41
CA ARG A 483 -2.49 19.71 -9.63
C ARG A 483 -2.19 20.44 -8.33
N HIS A 484 -2.97 20.18 -7.28
CA HIS A 484 -2.72 20.75 -5.96
C HIS A 484 -1.35 20.33 -5.42
N ALA A 485 -0.97 19.06 -5.59
CA ALA A 485 0.31 18.54 -5.16
C ALA A 485 1.49 19.23 -5.87
N LEU A 486 1.37 19.50 -7.17
CA LEU A 486 2.38 20.26 -7.92
C LEU A 486 2.48 21.70 -7.41
N ILE A 487 1.37 22.40 -7.19
CA ILE A 487 1.37 23.77 -6.64
C ILE A 487 2.06 23.81 -5.27
N LEU A 488 1.75 22.85 -4.38
CA LEU A 488 2.43 22.70 -3.10
C LEU A 488 3.92 22.36 -3.28
N GLY A 489 4.28 21.57 -4.28
CA GLY A 489 5.67 21.25 -4.62
C GLY A 489 6.47 22.48 -5.07
N TYR A 490 5.89 23.37 -5.87
CA TYR A 490 6.51 24.65 -6.23
C TYR A 490 6.74 25.52 -4.99
N TRP A 491 5.73 25.57 -4.12
CA TRP A 491 5.80 26.30 -2.87
C TRP A 491 6.95 25.78 -1.98
N ASP A 492 6.97 24.48 -1.69
CA ASP A 492 8.00 23.83 -0.88
C ASP A 492 9.40 24.02 -1.49
N THR A 493 9.54 23.84 -2.81
CA THR A 493 10.81 24.05 -3.51
C THR A 493 11.31 25.50 -3.36
N SER A 494 10.41 26.47 -3.48
CA SER A 494 10.76 27.88 -3.27
C SER A 494 11.28 28.12 -1.85
N ILE A 495 10.59 27.59 -0.84
CA ILE A 495 11.00 27.69 0.57
C ILE A 495 12.39 27.07 0.79
N ARG A 496 12.66 25.90 0.21
CA ARG A 496 13.96 25.23 0.34
C ARG A 496 15.07 26.05 -0.31
N LEU A 497 14.87 26.54 -1.53
CA LEU A 497 15.87 27.35 -2.25
C LEU A 497 16.21 28.65 -1.50
N HIS A 498 15.22 29.32 -0.90
CA HIS A 498 15.46 30.49 -0.07
C HIS A 498 16.29 30.13 1.17
N ARG A 499 15.95 29.04 1.86
CA ARG A 499 16.69 28.55 3.03
C ARG A 499 18.13 28.16 2.68
N ASP A 500 18.33 27.46 1.57
CA ASP A 500 19.65 27.05 1.07
C ASP A 500 20.50 28.26 0.66
N SER A 501 19.85 29.35 0.26
CA SER A 501 20.49 30.64 -0.02
C SER A 501 20.73 31.50 1.23
N GLY A 502 20.42 30.99 2.43
CA GLY A 502 20.58 31.71 3.70
C GLY A 502 19.57 32.82 3.94
N ILE A 503 18.47 32.86 3.18
CA ILE A 503 17.39 33.85 3.37
C ILE A 503 16.48 33.36 4.50
N GLU A 504 16.37 34.14 5.57
CA GLU A 504 15.40 33.87 6.63
C GLU A 504 13.98 34.10 6.11
N ILE A 505 13.15 33.07 6.21
CA ILE A 505 11.75 33.11 5.82
C ILE A 505 10.92 33.23 7.08
N SER A 506 10.08 34.26 7.12
CA SER A 506 9.14 34.45 8.22
C SER A 506 8.24 33.23 8.41
N PRO A 507 7.97 32.79 9.66
CA PRO A 507 7.05 31.67 9.93
C PRO A 507 5.60 31.87 9.44
N GLY A 508 5.22 33.12 9.13
CA GLY A 508 3.93 33.45 8.52
C GLY A 508 3.87 33.17 7.04
N VAL A 509 5.02 33.22 6.34
CA VAL A 509 5.11 32.90 4.92
C VAL A 509 5.03 31.40 4.71
N LEU A 510 5.64 30.57 5.58
CA LEU A 510 5.67 29.10 5.48
C LEU A 510 4.30 28.40 5.42
N ARG A 511 3.18 29.12 5.57
CA ARG A 511 1.84 28.55 5.75
C ARG A 511 0.80 29.30 4.95
N GLU A 512 -0.26 28.60 4.58
CA GLU A 512 -1.43 29.25 3.97
C GLU A 512 -2.05 30.24 4.99
N PRO A 513 -2.25 31.51 4.60
CA PRO A 513 -2.85 32.48 5.50
C PRO A 513 -4.32 32.15 5.74
N SER A 514 -4.81 32.41 6.96
CA SER A 514 -6.24 32.26 7.30
C SER A 514 -7.15 33.06 6.37
N PHE A 515 -6.66 34.21 5.87
CA PHE A 515 -7.37 35.10 4.97
C PHE A 515 -6.42 35.60 3.88
N ILE A 516 -6.88 35.57 2.64
CA ILE A 516 -6.14 36.12 1.50
C ILE A 516 -6.31 37.63 1.51
N HIS A 517 -5.21 38.38 1.35
CA HIS A 517 -5.16 39.85 1.33
C HIS A 517 -5.58 40.56 2.64
N VAL A 518 -5.72 39.84 3.75
CA VAL A 518 -5.99 40.43 5.08
C VAL A 518 -4.85 40.07 6.03
N GLN A 519 -4.22 41.07 6.63
CA GLN A 519 -3.18 40.90 7.65
C GLN A 519 -3.50 41.78 8.85
N ARG A 520 -3.16 41.33 10.06
CA ARG A 520 -3.22 42.16 11.27
C ARG A 520 -2.19 43.28 11.16
N GLU A 521 -2.61 44.54 11.35
CA GLU A 521 -1.71 45.68 11.47
C GLU A 521 -0.65 45.40 12.56
N GLY A 522 0.63 45.39 12.18
CA GLY A 522 1.77 45.17 13.08
C GLY A 522 2.83 44.18 12.59
N ARG A 523 2.57 43.40 11.52
CA ARG A 523 3.61 42.64 10.80
C ARG A 523 3.85 43.30 9.44
N ILE A 524 4.83 44.20 9.37
CA ILE A 524 5.33 44.69 8.08
C ILE A 524 6.23 43.59 7.51
N GLU A 525 5.65 42.68 6.71
CA GLU A 525 6.41 41.76 5.85
C GLU A 525 6.16 42.20 4.40
N ARG A 526 7.10 42.99 3.86
CA ARG A 526 7.08 43.36 2.43
C ARG A 526 7.59 42.18 1.60
N GLU A 527 6.64 41.46 1.01
CA GLU A 527 6.55 41.00 -0.39
C GLU A 527 5.82 39.64 -0.43
N PRO A 528 4.74 39.51 -1.21
CA PRO A 528 4.26 38.19 -1.61
C PRO A 528 5.35 37.55 -2.47
N LEU A 529 5.71 36.30 -2.21
CA LEU A 529 6.61 35.53 -3.08
C LEU A 529 6.20 35.57 -4.57
N GLU A 530 4.94 35.86 -4.87
CA GLU A 530 4.40 36.05 -6.22
C GLU A 530 5.10 37.17 -7.01
N SER A 531 5.56 38.26 -6.39
CA SER A 531 6.24 39.36 -7.13
C SER A 531 7.66 38.99 -7.57
N SER A 532 8.29 38.02 -6.91
CA SER A 532 9.64 37.56 -7.26
C SER A 532 9.66 36.58 -8.44
N LEU A 533 8.51 35.97 -8.79
CA LEU A 533 8.36 35.01 -9.89
C LEU A 533 8.01 35.66 -11.23
N GLN A 534 7.55 36.92 -11.22
CA GLN A 534 7.33 37.70 -12.45
C GLN A 534 8.63 38.37 -12.91
N GLY A 535 9.40 37.62 -13.71
CA GLY A 535 10.34 38.09 -14.75
C GLY A 535 11.22 39.32 -14.46
N ARG A 536 12.49 39.10 -14.14
CA ARG A 536 13.56 40.05 -14.50
C ARG A 536 14.03 39.76 -15.93
N SER A 537 13.48 40.47 -16.90
CA SER A 537 14.15 40.73 -18.18
C SER A 537 14.73 42.15 -18.14
N PRO A 538 16.01 42.38 -18.45
CA PRO A 538 16.60 43.71 -18.37
C PRO A 538 16.31 44.53 -19.63
N HIS A 539 16.22 45.85 -19.44
CA HIS A 539 16.11 46.94 -20.43
C HIS A 539 14.69 47.43 -20.77
N HIS A 540 14.25 48.53 -20.16
CA HIS A 540 14.41 49.88 -20.71
C HIS A 540 13.90 50.93 -19.71
N ASN A 541 14.76 51.90 -19.39
CA ASN A 541 14.36 53.15 -18.76
C ASN A 541 13.43 53.91 -19.71
N LYS A 542 12.26 54.33 -19.23
CA LYS A 542 11.78 55.72 -19.39
C LYS A 542 10.57 55.97 -18.50
N SER A 543 10.71 57.03 -17.72
CA SER A 543 9.69 57.72 -16.96
C SER A 543 8.51 58.13 -17.84
N GLU A 544 7.28 57.92 -17.37
CA GLU A 544 6.19 58.86 -17.60
C GLU A 544 5.13 58.74 -16.51
N SER A 545 4.98 59.84 -15.77
CA SER A 545 3.96 60.10 -14.77
C SER A 545 2.64 60.47 -15.45
N ILE A 546 1.56 59.73 -15.20
CA ILE A 546 0.19 60.23 -15.40
C ILE A 546 -0.67 59.76 -14.23
N GLY A 547 -1.21 60.71 -13.47
CA GLY A 547 -2.05 60.46 -12.30
C GLY A 547 -3.55 60.52 -12.56
N CYS A 548 -4.30 60.26 -11.49
CA CYS A 548 -5.72 60.57 -11.26
C CYS A 548 -6.73 59.79 -12.13
N ARG A 549 -7.88 59.29 -11.64
CA ARG A 549 -8.84 59.87 -10.70
C ARG A 549 -9.85 58.78 -10.27
N PHE A 550 -10.29 58.86 -9.02
CA PHE A 550 -11.55 58.30 -8.54
C PHE A 550 -12.74 58.90 -9.29
N TYR A 551 -13.78 58.09 -9.55
CA TYR A 551 -15.16 58.55 -9.60
C TYR A 551 -16.09 57.47 -9.05
N SER A 552 -16.71 57.79 -7.92
CA SER A 552 -17.97 57.24 -7.42
C SER A 552 -19.11 57.58 -8.38
N HIS A 553 -20.11 56.72 -8.53
CA HIS A 553 -21.48 57.12 -8.84
C HIS A 553 -22.43 56.22 -8.05
N ASP A 554 -23.15 56.83 -7.10
CA ASP A 554 -24.42 56.35 -6.59
C ASP A 554 -25.52 56.73 -7.59
N HIS A 555 -26.38 55.78 -7.93
CA HIS A 555 -27.84 55.89 -7.79
C HIS A 555 -28.51 54.53 -7.86
#